data_AF-A0A1Q3STB1-F1
#
_entry.id   AF-A0A1Q3STB1-F1
#
_cell.length_a   1.000
_cell.length_b   1.000
_cell.length_c   1.000
_cell.angle_alpha   90.00
_cell.angle_beta   90.00
_cell.angle_gamma   90.00
#
_symmetry.space_group_name_H-M   'P 1'
#
loop_
_entity.id
_entity.type
_entity.pdbx_description
1 polymer ?
#
loop_
_entity_poly.entity_id
_entity_poly.type
_entity_poly.pdbx_seq_one_letter_code
_entity_poly.pdbx_strand_id
1 'polypeptide(L)'
;MVVSFETIEHHDKHDEMLSEIKRILRPDGLLIISSPNRVIYSEAADFHNPYHVKELDFEELDTLLKKYFSNISYYGQNPMGGSFIYDYRQNFKDFRVVSQSHSDLGVQVEVTKEPTFFIALCSDVKVETTDPSVYLEPDNDMFAHIKREATRMQASFDENYEAYKKKMEETQEYITAIVAQKDKEYLLAQESFNEHIGNVTKHRDELSKRVLELTDYTQLLTDQQTDLLGQIKYLTEQVAQLTNQLETEHQNLATLQNNPTVRLTNQVGKTIGTLKNRLMK
;
A
#
# COMPACT_ATOMS: atom_id res chain seq x y z
N MET A 1 58.14 -16.80 5.49
CA MET A 1 57.72 -15.57 6.18
C MET A 1 56.21 -15.63 6.29
N VAL A 2 55.67 -15.28 7.45
CA VAL A 2 54.23 -15.14 7.70
C VAL A 2 53.98 -13.70 8.16
N VAL A 3 52.91 -13.08 7.67
CA VAL A 3 52.49 -11.72 8.06
C VAL A 3 51.03 -11.81 8.49
N SER A 4 50.70 -11.26 9.66
CA SER A 4 49.35 -11.26 10.22
C SER A 4 49.11 -9.96 10.97
N PHE A 5 48.41 -9.01 10.38
CA PHE A 5 48.09 -7.74 11.03
C PHE A 5 46.64 -7.71 11.45
N GLU A 6 46.37 -7.27 12.68
CA GLU A 6 45.02 -7.10 13.25
C GLU A 6 44.14 -8.33 12.95
N THR A 7 44.54 -9.48 13.49
CA THR A 7 43.92 -10.78 13.19
C THR A 7 43.75 -11.65 14.43
N ILE A 8 44.77 -11.68 15.30
CA ILE A 8 44.82 -12.60 16.44
C ILE A 8 43.66 -12.34 17.42
N GLU A 9 43.27 -11.09 17.57
CA GLU A 9 42.21 -10.60 18.45
C GLU A 9 40.80 -11.03 18.03
N HIS A 10 40.60 -11.50 16.79
CA HIS A 10 39.30 -11.88 16.25
C HIS A 10 38.86 -13.30 16.65
N HIS A 11 39.63 -14.01 17.48
CA HIS A 11 39.25 -15.32 18.04
C HIS A 11 39.96 -15.54 19.37
N ASP A 12 39.52 -16.51 20.19
CA ASP A 12 40.15 -16.82 21.48
C ASP A 12 41.26 -17.89 21.42
N LYS A 13 41.48 -18.51 20.25
CA LYS A 13 42.40 -19.64 20.02
C LYS A 13 43.85 -19.22 19.70
N HIS A 14 44.41 -18.28 20.46
CA HIS A 14 45.71 -17.67 20.16
C HIS A 14 46.89 -18.68 20.15
N ASP A 15 46.93 -19.58 21.14
CA ASP A 15 47.99 -20.60 21.22
C ASP A 15 47.92 -21.60 20.02
N GLU A 16 46.72 -21.95 19.54
CA GLU A 16 46.53 -22.81 18.37
C GLU A 16 47.06 -22.12 17.10
N MET A 17 46.69 -20.85 16.91
CA MET A 17 47.18 -20.04 15.78
C MET A 17 48.71 -19.97 15.76
N LEU A 18 49.34 -19.62 16.88
CA LEU A 18 50.80 -19.48 16.95
C LEU A 18 51.53 -20.82 16.83
N SER A 19 50.96 -21.90 17.37
CA SER A 19 51.50 -23.26 17.19
C SER A 19 51.55 -23.64 15.70
N GLU A 20 50.47 -23.39 14.97
CA GLU A 20 50.41 -23.71 13.54
C GLU A 20 51.34 -22.81 12.71
N ILE A 21 51.39 -21.52 13.01
CA ILE A 21 52.35 -20.59 12.38
C ILE A 21 53.79 -21.08 12.63
N LYS A 22 54.12 -21.48 13.87
CA LYS A 22 55.45 -21.99 14.20
C LYS A 22 55.77 -23.28 13.45
N ARG A 23 54.79 -24.19 13.32
CA ARG A 23 54.94 -25.48 12.62
C ARG A 23 55.24 -25.31 11.12
N ILE A 24 54.61 -24.33 10.46
CA ILE A 24 54.79 -24.10 9.02
C ILE A 24 56.01 -23.24 8.69
N LEU A 25 56.51 -22.47 9.64
CA LEU A 25 57.72 -21.68 9.46
C LEU A 25 58.95 -22.60 9.41
N ARG A 26 59.84 -22.32 8.45
CA ARG A 26 61.20 -22.88 8.47
C ARG A 26 61.94 -22.40 9.73
N PRO A 27 63.02 -23.07 10.18
CA PRO A 27 63.79 -22.65 11.35
C PRO A 27 64.30 -21.20 11.29
N ASP A 28 64.57 -20.68 10.08
CA ASP A 28 64.99 -19.31 9.79
C ASP A 28 63.82 -18.39 9.35
N GLY A 29 62.58 -18.86 9.53
CA GLY A 29 61.37 -18.17 9.13
C GLY A 29 61.01 -17.01 10.07
N LEU A 30 60.58 -15.90 9.48
CA LEU A 30 60.10 -14.71 10.20
C LEU A 30 58.56 -14.69 10.28
N LEU A 31 58.04 -14.38 11.47
CA LEU A 31 56.66 -13.93 11.69
C LEU A 31 56.68 -12.40 11.91
N ILE A 32 55.81 -11.69 11.18
CA ILE A 32 55.47 -10.29 11.42
C ILE A 32 54.01 -10.27 11.87
N ILE A 33 53.75 -9.81 13.09
CA ILE A 33 52.41 -9.83 13.67
C ILE A 33 52.09 -8.49 14.35
N SER A 34 50.86 -8.01 14.21
CA SER A 34 50.32 -6.92 15.04
C SER A 34 49.07 -7.39 15.80
N SER A 35 48.77 -6.65 16.85
CA SER A 35 47.54 -6.72 17.63
C SER A 35 47.27 -5.31 18.15
N PRO A 36 46.00 -4.89 18.26
CA PRO A 36 45.68 -3.66 18.96
C PRO A 36 46.15 -3.76 20.42
N ASN A 37 46.68 -2.66 20.96
CA ASN A 37 46.99 -2.57 22.39
C ASN A 37 45.70 -2.29 23.16
N ARG A 38 45.10 -3.30 23.79
CA ARG A 38 43.80 -3.20 24.50
C ARG A 38 43.69 -1.96 25.41
N VAL A 39 44.74 -1.66 26.16
CA VAL A 39 44.77 -0.55 27.13
C VAL A 39 44.57 0.80 26.43
N ILE A 40 45.13 0.98 25.25
CA ILE A 40 45.03 2.24 24.49
C ILE A 40 43.84 2.22 23.53
N TYR A 41 43.73 1.16 22.74
CA TYR A 41 42.75 1.03 21.67
C TYR A 41 41.31 0.94 22.18
N SER A 42 41.09 0.22 23.29
CA SER A 42 39.75 -0.04 23.80
C SER A 42 39.46 0.67 25.11
N GLU A 43 40.32 0.49 26.12
CA GLU A 43 40.06 1.00 27.47
C GLU A 43 40.18 2.52 27.55
N ALA A 44 41.33 3.08 27.15
CA ALA A 44 41.54 4.53 27.18
C ALA A 44 40.64 5.25 26.18
N ALA A 45 40.36 4.63 25.03
CA ALA A 45 39.49 5.20 24.01
C ALA A 45 38.00 5.06 24.36
N ASP A 46 37.62 4.22 25.33
CA ASP A 46 36.23 3.80 25.60
C ASP A 46 35.50 3.34 24.32
N PHE A 47 36.15 2.43 23.60
CA PHE A 47 35.67 1.88 22.34
C PHE A 47 35.83 0.36 22.36
N HIS A 48 34.78 -0.38 22.03
CA HIS A 48 34.87 -1.83 21.96
C HIS A 48 34.46 -2.26 20.56
N ASN A 49 35.41 -2.83 19.81
CA ASN A 49 35.10 -3.40 18.52
C ASN A 49 34.40 -4.75 18.72
N PRO A 50 33.12 -4.93 18.30
CA PRO A 50 32.38 -6.17 18.53
C PRO A 50 32.97 -7.39 17.81
N TYR A 51 33.88 -7.17 16.85
CA TYR A 51 34.57 -8.24 16.14
C TYR A 51 35.85 -8.69 16.85
N HIS A 52 36.34 -7.97 17.86
CA HIS A 52 37.51 -8.37 18.65
C HIS A 52 37.05 -9.28 19.79
N VAL A 53 37.19 -10.59 19.60
CA VAL A 53 36.81 -11.61 20.58
C VAL A 53 37.71 -11.56 21.81
N LYS A 54 39.03 -11.34 21.62
CA LYS A 54 40.00 -11.30 22.70
C LYS A 54 41.19 -10.38 22.37
N GLU A 55 41.15 -9.17 22.90
CA GLU A 55 42.27 -8.25 22.80
C GLU A 55 43.32 -8.50 23.89
N LEU A 56 44.59 -8.26 23.56
CA LEU A 56 45.72 -8.43 24.46
C LEU A 56 46.29 -7.07 24.86
N ASP A 57 46.74 -6.95 26.10
CA ASP A 57 47.74 -5.93 26.43
C ASP A 57 49.16 -6.39 26.02
N PHE A 58 50.16 -5.54 26.27
CA PHE A 58 51.53 -5.83 25.87
C PHE A 58 52.09 -7.06 26.60
N GLU A 59 51.86 -7.17 27.90
CA GLU A 59 52.35 -8.25 28.75
C GLU A 59 51.75 -9.60 28.35
N GLU A 60 50.45 -9.63 28.02
CA GLU A 60 49.76 -10.80 27.51
C GLU A 60 50.29 -11.24 26.14
N LEU A 61 50.51 -10.29 25.22
CA LEU A 61 51.08 -10.56 23.90
C LEU A 61 52.52 -11.07 24.00
N ASP A 62 53.37 -10.42 24.82
CA ASP A 62 54.76 -10.82 25.03
C ASP A 62 54.86 -12.22 25.64
N THR A 63 54.06 -12.49 26.67
CA THR A 63 54.00 -13.80 27.31
C THR A 63 53.59 -14.88 26.32
N LEU A 64 52.58 -14.61 25.49
CA LEU A 64 52.09 -15.53 24.48
C LEU A 64 53.17 -15.81 23.41
N LEU A 65 53.79 -14.78 22.84
CA LEU A 65 54.80 -14.94 21.78
C LEU A 65 56.05 -15.66 22.28
N LYS A 66 56.50 -15.40 23.52
CA LYS A 66 57.67 -16.04 24.14
C LYS A 66 57.53 -17.56 24.31
N LYS A 67 56.31 -18.11 24.30
CA LYS A 67 56.09 -19.57 24.28
C LYS A 67 56.61 -20.22 22.99
N TYR A 68 56.62 -19.50 21.87
CA TYR A 68 56.89 -20.06 20.54
C TYR A 68 58.16 -19.52 19.88
N PHE A 69 58.61 -18.32 20.27
CA PHE A 69 59.75 -17.63 19.67
C PHE A 69 60.73 -17.14 20.75
N SER A 70 62.01 -17.46 20.57
CA SER A 70 63.08 -17.09 21.51
C SER A 70 63.69 -15.72 21.24
N ASN A 71 63.49 -15.17 20.04
CA ASN A 71 64.02 -13.88 19.61
C ASN A 71 62.84 -13.03 19.11
N ILE A 72 62.53 -11.94 19.82
CA ILE A 72 61.42 -11.06 19.50
C ILE A 72 61.92 -9.62 19.58
N SER A 73 61.52 -8.80 18.61
CA SER A 73 61.74 -7.35 18.63
C SER A 73 60.40 -6.67 18.46
N TYR A 74 60.08 -5.77 19.37
CA TYR A 74 58.80 -5.05 19.39
C TYR A 74 58.95 -3.69 18.72
N TYR A 75 57.93 -3.32 17.95
CA TYR A 75 57.81 -2.01 17.32
C TYR A 75 56.42 -1.46 17.64
N GLY A 76 56.34 -0.16 17.89
CA GLY A 76 55.07 0.56 17.99
C GLY A 76 54.67 1.14 16.63
N GLN A 77 53.37 1.18 16.36
CA GLN A 77 52.80 1.86 15.20
C GLN A 77 51.74 2.84 15.67
N ASN A 78 51.94 4.12 15.37
CA ASN A 78 50.93 5.16 15.52
C ASN A 78 50.62 5.70 14.12
N PRO A 79 49.43 5.43 13.55
CA PRO A 79 49.04 6.05 12.29
C PRO A 79 48.74 7.54 12.54
N MET A 80 49.29 8.40 11.68
CA MET A 80 49.20 9.86 11.83
C MET A 80 48.77 10.51 10.52
N GLY A 81 47.98 11.57 10.63
CA GLY A 81 47.66 12.45 9.51
C GLY A 81 48.81 13.41 9.22
N GLY A 82 48.98 13.78 7.95
CA GLY A 82 50.00 14.73 7.53
C GLY A 82 49.65 15.46 6.24
N SER A 83 50.30 16.60 6.01
CA SER A 83 50.14 17.41 4.80
C SER A 83 51.46 17.52 4.05
N PHE A 84 51.47 17.09 2.79
CA PHE A 84 52.57 17.37 1.88
C PHE A 84 52.44 18.80 1.37
N ILE A 85 53.51 19.59 1.54
CA ILE A 85 53.59 20.99 1.12
C ILE A 85 54.74 21.10 0.12
N TYR A 86 54.42 21.38 -1.14
CA TYR A 86 55.36 21.39 -2.25
C TYR A 86 54.85 22.27 -3.40
N ASP A 87 55.75 22.65 -4.32
CA ASP A 87 55.32 23.23 -5.60
C ASP A 87 54.75 22.13 -6.48
N TYR A 88 53.43 22.06 -6.59
CA TYR A 88 52.72 21.00 -7.32
C TYR A 88 53.02 20.93 -8.82
N ARG A 89 53.69 21.95 -9.37
CA ARG A 89 54.11 22.00 -10.78
C ARG A 89 55.47 21.33 -11.00
N GLN A 90 56.13 20.88 -9.94
CA GLN A 90 57.45 20.25 -9.96
C GLN A 90 57.39 18.86 -9.34
N ASN A 91 58.35 18.02 -9.69
CA ASN A 91 58.49 16.68 -9.13
C ASN A 91 59.52 16.69 -7.99
N PHE A 92 59.13 16.17 -6.83
CA PHE A 92 60.00 16.03 -5.67
C PHE A 92 60.05 14.58 -5.20
N LYS A 93 61.21 14.16 -4.67
CA LYS A 93 61.43 12.82 -4.11
C LYS A 93 61.88 12.86 -2.65
N ASP A 94 62.42 13.99 -2.22
CA ASP A 94 62.90 14.21 -0.87
C ASP A 94 62.05 15.31 -0.22
N PHE A 95 61.49 15.03 0.94
CA PHE A 95 60.69 15.98 1.71
C PHE A 95 61.27 16.11 3.11
N ARG A 96 61.33 17.35 3.61
CA ARG A 96 61.67 17.60 5.01
C ARG A 96 60.46 17.32 5.89
N VAL A 97 60.60 16.53 6.95
CA VAL A 97 59.57 16.40 7.98
C VAL A 97 59.61 17.60 8.90
N VAL A 98 58.44 18.22 9.10
CA VAL A 98 58.22 19.34 10.01
C VAL A 98 57.12 18.93 10.98
N SER A 99 57.39 19.05 12.27
CA SER A 99 56.37 18.96 13.33
C SER A 99 56.44 20.18 14.24
N GLN A 100 55.48 20.32 15.17
CA GLN A 100 55.49 21.42 16.14
C GLN A 100 56.70 21.40 17.09
N SER A 101 57.31 20.22 17.32
CA SER A 101 58.35 20.01 18.34
C SER A 101 59.72 19.58 17.77
N HIS A 102 59.77 19.14 16.50
CA HIS A 102 60.99 18.69 15.84
C HIS A 102 61.04 19.11 14.36
N SER A 103 62.19 19.62 13.93
CA SER A 103 62.56 19.68 12.52
C SER A 103 63.72 18.71 12.26
N ASP A 104 63.81 18.23 11.02
CA ASP A 104 65.02 17.64 10.43
C ASP A 104 65.16 16.11 10.48
N LEU A 105 64.12 15.42 9.99
CA LEU A 105 64.30 14.11 9.34
C LEU A 105 63.87 14.21 7.87
N GLY A 106 64.73 13.77 6.95
CA GLY A 106 64.39 13.65 5.54
C GLY A 106 63.63 12.35 5.29
N VAL A 107 62.48 12.42 4.63
CA VAL A 107 61.75 11.23 4.18
C VAL A 107 61.71 11.25 2.66
N GLN A 108 62.00 10.08 2.06
CA GLN A 108 61.87 9.90 0.62
C GLN A 108 60.47 9.40 0.30
N VAL A 109 59.66 10.24 -0.36
CA VAL A 109 58.31 9.89 -0.81
C VAL A 109 58.11 10.50 -2.20
N GLU A 110 57.54 9.73 -3.11
CA GLU A 110 57.07 10.24 -4.39
C GLU A 110 55.60 10.64 -4.26
N VAL A 111 55.30 11.93 -4.42
CA VAL A 111 53.93 12.43 -4.42
C VAL A 111 53.43 12.46 -5.86
N THR A 112 52.46 11.60 -6.19
CA THR A 112 51.94 11.40 -7.56
C THR A 112 50.51 11.89 -7.76
N LYS A 113 49.88 12.44 -6.72
CA LYS A 113 48.49 12.92 -6.75
C LYS A 113 48.44 14.44 -6.83
N GLU A 114 47.49 14.95 -7.61
CA GLU A 114 47.12 16.37 -7.65
C GLU A 114 46.78 16.90 -6.24
N PRO A 115 47.12 18.15 -5.91
CA PRO A 115 46.90 18.70 -4.58
C PRO A 115 45.41 18.92 -4.30
N THR A 116 44.95 18.48 -3.13
CA THR A 116 43.58 18.75 -2.67
C THR A 116 43.37 20.24 -2.33
N PHE A 117 44.42 20.92 -1.88
CA PHE A 117 44.39 22.32 -1.48
C PHE A 117 45.53 23.09 -2.14
N PHE A 118 45.26 24.32 -2.58
CA PHE A 118 46.30 25.24 -3.03
C PHE A 118 46.75 26.13 -1.87
N ILE A 119 48.07 26.29 -1.72
CA ILE A 119 48.69 27.27 -0.84
C ILE A 119 49.35 28.31 -1.74
N ALA A 120 49.03 29.58 -1.55
CA ALA A 120 49.63 30.69 -2.28
C ALA A 120 50.47 31.55 -1.32
N LEU A 121 51.71 31.83 -1.72
CA LEU A 121 52.55 32.83 -1.07
C LEU A 121 52.39 34.16 -1.81
N CYS A 122 51.77 35.14 -1.16
CA CYS A 122 51.45 36.44 -1.77
C CYS A 122 52.24 37.57 -1.08
N SER A 123 52.91 38.40 -1.87
CA SER A 123 53.63 39.59 -1.39
C SER A 123 53.81 40.57 -2.53
N ASP A 124 53.83 41.87 -2.22
CA ASP A 124 54.16 42.95 -3.18
C ASP A 124 55.64 42.93 -3.58
N VAL A 125 56.46 42.16 -2.86
CA VAL A 125 57.87 41.90 -3.16
C VAL A 125 58.09 40.42 -3.46
N LYS A 126 59.20 40.09 -4.13
CA LYS A 126 59.54 38.70 -4.47
C LYS A 126 59.59 37.83 -3.21
N VAL A 127 58.87 36.71 -3.24
CA VAL A 127 58.88 35.71 -2.16
C VAL A 127 59.90 34.63 -2.46
N GLU A 128 60.72 34.29 -1.47
CA GLU A 128 61.60 33.12 -1.52
C GLU A 128 60.78 31.84 -1.29
N THR A 129 61.05 30.82 -2.10
CA THR A 129 60.40 29.51 -1.98
C THR A 129 61.15 28.65 -0.99
N THR A 130 60.42 27.82 -0.25
CA THR A 130 61.01 26.83 0.66
C THR A 130 61.12 25.46 -0.01
N ASP A 131 61.97 24.60 0.56
CA ASP A 131 62.03 23.20 0.18
C ASP A 131 60.69 22.48 0.44
N PRO A 132 60.38 21.42 -0.33
CA PRO A 132 59.21 20.61 -0.08
C PRO A 132 59.26 19.97 1.31
N SER A 133 58.10 19.87 1.96
CA SER A 133 58.00 19.39 3.33
C SER A 133 56.74 18.55 3.57
N VAL A 134 56.78 17.73 4.61
CA VAL A 134 55.61 17.07 5.17
C VAL A 134 55.39 17.64 6.56
N TYR A 135 54.25 18.28 6.77
CA TYR A 135 53.81 18.64 8.10
C TYR A 135 53.08 17.46 8.74
N LEU A 136 53.60 16.98 9.86
CA LEU A 136 52.95 15.96 10.69
C LEU A 136 52.41 16.63 11.95
N GLU A 137 51.15 16.35 12.28
CA GLU A 137 50.52 16.86 13.49
C GLU A 137 50.65 15.81 14.61
N PRO A 138 51.55 16.01 15.60
CA PRO A 138 51.90 14.97 16.55
C PRO A 138 50.76 14.52 17.46
N ASP A 139 49.84 15.44 17.79
CA ASP A 139 48.75 15.22 18.74
C ASP A 139 47.40 14.95 18.07
N ASN A 140 47.38 14.82 16.74
CA ASN A 140 46.14 14.56 16.02
C ASN A 140 45.87 13.06 15.94
N ASP A 141 45.19 12.55 16.96
CA ASP A 141 44.58 11.23 16.93
C ASP A 141 43.40 11.25 15.94
N MET A 142 43.68 10.79 14.72
CA MET A 142 42.71 10.67 13.64
C MET A 142 41.53 9.77 14.04
N PHE A 143 41.76 8.72 14.82
CA PHE A 143 40.68 7.84 15.29
C PHE A 143 39.80 8.57 16.30
N ALA A 144 40.38 9.34 17.22
CA ALA A 144 39.60 10.16 18.15
C ALA A 144 38.80 11.27 17.43
N HIS A 145 39.33 11.84 16.34
CA HIS A 145 38.58 12.80 15.52
C HIS A 145 37.42 12.13 14.78
N ILE A 146 37.68 11.04 14.04
CA ILE A 146 36.65 10.27 13.34
C ILE A 146 35.58 9.77 14.32
N LYS A 147 35.97 9.29 15.50
CA LYS A 147 35.05 8.86 16.57
C LYS A 147 34.15 10.00 17.02
N ARG A 148 34.70 11.20 17.29
CA ARG A 148 33.91 12.37 17.70
C ARG A 148 32.86 12.74 16.65
N GLU A 149 33.24 12.75 15.38
CA GLU A 149 32.31 13.01 14.28
C GLU A 149 31.28 11.89 14.13
N ALA A 150 31.68 10.62 14.21
CA ALA A 150 30.77 9.48 14.17
C ALA A 150 29.77 9.49 15.33
N THR A 151 30.21 9.82 16.56
CA THR A 151 29.32 9.96 17.73
C THR A 151 28.33 11.11 17.55
N ARG A 152 28.78 12.25 17.00
CA ARG A 152 27.88 13.39 16.68
C ARG A 152 26.84 12.99 15.64
N MET A 153 27.26 12.30 14.58
CA MET A 153 26.36 11.77 13.57
C MET A 153 25.36 10.78 14.18
N GLN A 154 25.83 9.82 14.98
CA GLN A 154 24.97 8.83 15.63
C GLN A 154 23.92 9.49 16.51
N ALA A 155 24.30 10.46 17.36
CA ALA A 155 23.35 11.20 18.19
C ALA A 155 22.29 11.92 17.37
N SER A 156 22.67 12.53 16.24
CA SER A 156 21.72 13.15 15.31
C SER A 156 20.81 12.12 14.64
N PHE A 157 21.32 10.93 14.29
CA PHE A 157 20.52 9.84 13.75
C PHE A 157 19.50 9.33 14.78
N ASP A 158 19.91 9.12 16.03
CA ASP A 158 19.04 8.62 17.10
C ASP A 158 17.90 9.60 17.41
N GLU A 159 18.22 10.91 17.50
CA GLU A 159 17.20 11.95 17.70
C GLU A 159 16.18 11.99 16.56
N ASN A 160 16.66 11.95 15.31
CA ASN A 160 15.79 11.91 14.14
C ASN A 160 14.94 10.64 14.12
N TYR A 161 15.52 9.49 14.45
CA TYR A 161 14.84 8.21 14.47
C TYR A 161 13.68 8.19 15.47
N GLU A 162 13.90 8.66 16.70
CA GLU A 162 12.84 8.75 17.72
C GLU A 162 11.72 9.73 17.31
N ALA A 163 12.07 10.86 16.68
CA ALA A 163 11.08 11.79 16.14
C ALA A 163 10.23 11.16 15.03
N TYR A 164 10.86 10.41 14.11
CA TYR A 164 10.15 9.67 13.06
C TYR A 164 9.24 8.58 13.62
N LYS A 165 9.74 7.80 14.58
CA LYS A 165 8.98 6.74 15.24
C LYS A 165 7.72 7.29 15.91
N LYS A 166 7.85 8.36 16.70
CA LYS A 166 6.71 9.02 17.35
C LYS A 166 5.66 9.49 16.32
N LYS A 167 6.11 10.13 15.24
CA LYS A 167 5.21 10.59 14.16
C LYS A 167 4.49 9.42 13.48
N MET A 168 5.17 8.28 13.33
CA MET A 168 4.57 7.07 12.75
C MET A 168 3.50 6.48 13.66
N GLU A 169 3.75 6.44 14.97
CA GLU A 169 2.77 5.99 15.99
C GLU A 169 1.53 6.91 16.00
N GLU A 170 1.72 8.23 16.04
CA GLU A 170 0.62 9.22 15.97
C GLU A 170 -0.21 9.07 14.68
N THR A 171 0.46 8.86 13.55
CA THR A 171 -0.21 8.66 12.25
C THR A 171 -1.01 7.35 12.24
N GLN A 172 -0.47 6.28 12.83
CA GLN A 172 -1.14 4.99 12.92
C GLN A 172 -2.41 5.08 13.79
N GLU A 173 -2.34 5.77 14.93
CA GLU A 173 -3.50 6.02 15.78
C GLU A 173 -4.58 6.83 15.03
N TYR A 174 -4.17 7.89 14.32
CA TYR A 174 -5.07 8.70 13.53
C TYR A 174 -5.78 7.92 12.42
N ILE A 175 -5.04 7.11 11.65
CA ILE A 175 -5.62 6.24 10.61
C ILE A 175 -6.60 5.24 11.22
N THR A 176 -6.23 4.62 12.34
CA THR A 176 -7.09 3.65 13.04
C THR A 176 -8.40 4.28 13.47
N ALA A 177 -8.35 5.51 14.00
CA ALA A 177 -9.55 6.26 14.39
C ALA A 177 -10.45 6.58 13.19
N ILE A 178 -9.88 7.01 12.05
CA ILE A 178 -10.65 7.28 10.83
C ILE A 178 -11.32 6.01 10.30
N VAL A 179 -10.59 4.90 10.24
CA VAL A 179 -11.14 3.62 9.76
C VAL A 179 -12.31 3.19 10.65
N ALA A 180 -12.16 3.22 11.97
CA ALA A 180 -13.23 2.87 12.90
C ALA A 180 -14.46 3.78 12.75
N GLN A 181 -14.26 5.08 12.52
CA GLN A 181 -15.35 6.01 12.25
C GLN A 181 -16.06 5.67 10.93
N LYS A 182 -15.30 5.40 9.87
CA LYS A 182 -15.87 5.07 8.55
C LYS A 182 -16.62 3.75 8.55
N ASP A 183 -16.15 2.75 9.29
CA ASP A 183 -16.85 1.49 9.47
C ASP A 183 -18.20 1.70 10.17
N LYS A 184 -18.26 2.56 11.20
CA LYS A 184 -19.51 2.92 11.87
C LYS A 184 -20.48 3.64 10.94
N GLU A 185 -20.00 4.61 10.15
CA GLU A 185 -20.82 5.31 9.15
C GLU A 185 -21.36 4.35 8.09
N TYR A 186 -20.54 3.41 7.63
CA TYR A 186 -20.92 2.39 6.66
C TYR A 186 -22.00 1.45 7.20
N LEU A 187 -21.86 0.95 8.43
CA LEU A 187 -22.85 0.09 9.06
C LEU A 187 -24.21 0.80 9.22
N LEU A 188 -24.21 2.05 9.68
CA LEU A 188 -25.44 2.85 9.79
C LEU A 188 -26.13 3.07 8.43
N ALA A 189 -25.34 3.36 7.39
CA ALA A 189 -25.87 3.50 6.04
C ALA A 189 -26.46 2.18 5.51
N GLN A 190 -25.80 1.05 5.79
CA GLN A 190 -26.27 -0.28 5.40
C GLN A 190 -27.56 -0.67 6.12
N GLU A 191 -27.69 -0.38 7.41
CA GLU A 191 -28.92 -0.60 8.17
C GLU A 191 -30.09 0.22 7.60
N SER A 192 -29.88 1.51 7.34
CA SER A 192 -30.90 2.39 6.76
C SER A 192 -31.32 1.93 5.36
N PHE A 193 -30.36 1.51 4.53
CA PHE A 193 -30.65 0.98 3.20
C PHE A 193 -31.47 -0.32 3.26
N ASN A 194 -31.11 -1.23 4.16
CA ASN A 194 -31.85 -2.49 4.35
C ASN A 194 -33.28 -2.25 4.84
N GLU A 195 -33.49 -1.29 5.75
CA GLU A 195 -34.82 -0.89 6.20
C GLU A 195 -35.66 -0.36 5.02
N HIS A 196 -35.06 0.49 4.18
CA HIS A 196 -35.73 1.02 3.00
C HIS A 196 -36.13 -0.10 2.02
N ILE A 197 -35.22 -1.04 1.73
CA ILE A 197 -35.51 -2.21 0.89
C ILE A 197 -36.66 -3.04 1.49
N GLY A 198 -36.66 -3.24 2.81
CA GLY A 198 -37.75 -3.93 3.51
C GLY A 198 -39.11 -3.23 3.31
N ASN A 199 -39.15 -1.90 3.42
CA ASN A 199 -40.37 -1.12 3.22
C ASN A 199 -40.86 -1.14 1.77
N VAL A 200 -39.96 -1.02 0.80
CA VAL A 200 -40.27 -1.12 -0.63
C VAL A 200 -40.82 -2.52 -0.96
N THR A 201 -40.21 -3.58 -0.41
CA THR A 201 -40.66 -4.96 -0.61
C THR A 201 -42.07 -5.16 -0.07
N LYS A 202 -42.38 -4.67 1.13
CA LYS A 202 -43.74 -4.71 1.70
C LYS A 202 -44.76 -4.01 0.81
N HIS A 203 -44.45 -2.81 0.33
CA HIS A 203 -45.34 -2.06 -0.57
C HIS A 203 -45.56 -2.80 -1.89
N ARG A 204 -44.51 -3.38 -2.47
CA ARG A 204 -44.59 -4.21 -3.68
C ARG A 204 -45.53 -5.40 -3.46
N ASP A 205 -45.41 -6.09 -2.33
CA ASP A 205 -46.22 -7.27 -2.02
C ASP A 205 -47.69 -6.90 -1.81
N GLU A 206 -47.97 -5.80 -1.12
CA GLU A 206 -49.34 -5.26 -0.98
C GLU A 206 -49.94 -4.88 -2.34
N LEU A 207 -49.17 -4.19 -3.18
CA LEU A 207 -49.60 -3.81 -4.52
C LEU A 207 -49.87 -5.04 -5.39
N SER A 208 -49.02 -6.06 -5.29
CA SER A 208 -49.18 -7.33 -6.01
C SER A 208 -50.47 -8.05 -5.61
N LYS A 209 -50.80 -8.05 -4.31
CA LYS A 209 -52.07 -8.61 -3.82
C LYS A 209 -53.28 -7.85 -4.38
N ARG A 210 -53.22 -6.52 -4.39
CA ARG A 210 -54.27 -5.66 -4.95
C ARG A 210 -54.47 -5.87 -6.45
N VAL A 211 -53.38 -6.07 -7.19
CA VAL A 211 -53.44 -6.41 -8.62
C VAL A 211 -54.14 -7.75 -8.83
N LEU A 212 -53.86 -8.77 -8.02
CA LEU A 212 -54.56 -10.06 -8.07
C LEU A 212 -56.06 -9.90 -7.80
N GLU A 213 -56.43 -9.20 -6.72
CA GLU A 213 -57.84 -8.94 -6.37
C GLU A 213 -58.60 -8.21 -7.50
N LEU A 214 -57.97 -7.21 -8.12
CA LEU A 214 -58.54 -6.51 -9.28
C LEU A 214 -58.62 -7.41 -10.52
N THR A 215 -57.68 -8.31 -10.71
CA THR A 215 -57.70 -9.29 -11.80
C THR A 215 -58.88 -10.25 -11.64
N ASP A 216 -59.10 -10.78 -10.43
CA ASP A 216 -60.25 -11.65 -10.14
C ASP A 216 -61.58 -10.91 -10.33
N TYR A 217 -61.66 -9.66 -9.87
CA TYR A 217 -62.86 -8.84 -10.02
C TYR A 217 -63.18 -8.51 -11.49
N THR A 218 -62.15 -8.18 -12.28
CA THR A 218 -62.32 -7.93 -13.72
C THR A 218 -62.74 -9.19 -14.47
N GLN A 219 -62.23 -10.37 -14.09
CA GLN A 219 -62.69 -11.65 -14.66
C GLN A 219 -64.17 -11.89 -14.34
N LEU A 220 -64.58 -11.70 -13.08
CA LEU A 220 -65.99 -11.88 -12.69
C LEU A 220 -66.93 -10.96 -13.49
N LEU A 221 -66.58 -9.68 -13.64
CA LEU A 221 -67.36 -8.74 -14.44
C LEU A 221 -67.43 -9.16 -15.91
N THR A 222 -66.33 -9.68 -16.45
CA THR A 222 -66.27 -10.19 -17.83
C THR A 222 -67.20 -11.39 -18.03
N ASP A 223 -67.22 -12.31 -17.06
CA ASP A 223 -68.11 -13.48 -17.09
C ASP A 223 -69.58 -13.06 -17.00
N GLN A 224 -69.91 -12.13 -16.09
CA GLN A 224 -71.25 -11.55 -15.97
C GLN A 224 -71.71 -10.85 -17.25
N GLN A 225 -70.82 -10.07 -17.87
CA GLN A 225 -71.11 -9.40 -19.14
C GLN A 225 -71.36 -10.43 -20.25
N THR A 226 -70.61 -11.52 -20.28
CA THR A 226 -70.77 -12.60 -21.26
C THR A 226 -72.11 -13.31 -21.09
N ASP A 227 -72.52 -13.61 -19.85
CA ASP A 227 -73.83 -14.21 -19.56
C ASP A 227 -74.98 -13.28 -19.98
N LEU A 228 -74.91 -12.00 -19.61
CA LEU A 228 -75.92 -11.01 -19.98
C LEU A 228 -76.05 -10.86 -21.51
N LEU A 229 -74.93 -10.86 -22.24
CA LEU A 229 -74.94 -10.86 -23.71
C LEU A 229 -75.63 -12.12 -24.26
N GLY A 230 -75.41 -13.28 -23.64
CA GLY A 230 -76.11 -14.52 -23.95
C GLY A 230 -77.63 -14.41 -23.75
N GLN A 231 -78.06 -13.86 -22.62
CA GLN A 231 -79.48 -13.61 -22.32
C GLN A 231 -80.12 -12.64 -23.32
N ILE A 232 -79.44 -11.53 -23.64
CA ILE A 232 -79.90 -10.56 -24.64
C ILE A 232 -80.08 -11.24 -25.99
N LYS A 233 -79.11 -12.07 -26.42
CA LYS A 233 -79.20 -12.81 -27.68
C LYS A 233 -80.41 -13.75 -27.70
N TYR A 234 -80.60 -14.53 -26.64
CA TYR A 234 -81.74 -15.44 -26.52
C TYR A 234 -83.09 -14.72 -26.57
N LEU A 235 -83.24 -13.62 -25.82
CA LEU A 235 -84.45 -12.80 -25.84
C LEU A 235 -84.69 -12.18 -27.23
N THR A 236 -83.62 -11.75 -27.91
CA THR A 236 -83.71 -11.21 -29.27
C THR A 236 -84.24 -12.27 -30.25
N GLU A 237 -83.77 -13.52 -30.14
CA GLU A 237 -84.26 -14.66 -30.94
C GLU A 237 -85.73 -14.98 -30.63
N GLN A 238 -86.14 -14.97 -29.35
CA GLN A 238 -87.55 -15.17 -28.98
C GLN A 238 -88.45 -14.07 -29.54
N VAL A 239 -88.05 -12.81 -29.43
CA VAL A 239 -88.81 -11.68 -29.98
C VAL A 239 -88.96 -11.81 -31.49
N ALA A 240 -87.90 -12.22 -32.21
CA ALA A 240 -87.99 -12.48 -33.65
C ALA A 240 -88.97 -13.62 -33.98
N GLN A 241 -88.97 -14.72 -33.22
CA GLN A 241 -89.92 -15.83 -33.41
C GLN A 241 -91.36 -15.40 -33.18
N LEU A 242 -91.63 -14.70 -32.07
CA LEU A 242 -92.96 -14.18 -31.74
C LEU A 242 -93.45 -13.18 -32.79
N THR A 243 -92.55 -12.34 -33.32
CA THR A 243 -92.87 -11.39 -34.40
C THR A 243 -93.30 -12.13 -35.67
N ASN A 244 -92.58 -13.18 -36.07
CA ASN A 244 -92.94 -14.01 -37.22
C ASN A 244 -94.28 -14.75 -37.00
N GLN A 245 -94.52 -15.27 -35.79
CA GLN A 245 -95.79 -15.91 -35.45
C GLN A 245 -96.96 -14.92 -35.54
N LEU A 246 -96.78 -13.71 -35.00
CA LEU A 246 -97.78 -12.65 -35.06
C LEU A 246 -98.07 -12.25 -36.51
N GLU A 247 -97.05 -12.13 -37.36
CA GLU A 247 -97.20 -11.84 -38.78
C GLU A 247 -97.98 -12.94 -39.51
N THR A 248 -97.69 -14.21 -39.19
CA THR A 248 -98.41 -15.37 -39.73
C THR A 248 -99.88 -15.36 -39.31
N GLU A 249 -100.18 -15.12 -38.03
CA GLU A 249 -101.55 -15.00 -37.52
C GLU A 249 -102.30 -13.83 -38.17
N HIS A 250 -101.63 -12.68 -38.38
CA HIS A 250 -102.20 -11.57 -39.13
C HIS A 250 -102.56 -11.95 -40.57
N GLN A 251 -101.72 -12.70 -41.27
CA GLN A 251 -102.02 -13.23 -42.60
C GLN A 251 -103.18 -14.23 -42.59
N ASN A 252 -103.24 -15.12 -41.58
CA ASN A 252 -104.35 -16.05 -41.38
C ASN A 252 -105.68 -15.33 -41.11
N LEU A 253 -105.68 -14.29 -40.28
CA LEU A 253 -106.84 -13.42 -40.06
C LEU A 253 -107.28 -12.71 -41.34
N ALA A 254 -106.34 -12.17 -42.11
CA ALA A 254 -106.63 -11.49 -43.38
C ALA A 254 -107.23 -12.45 -44.43
N THR A 255 -106.77 -13.71 -44.48
CA THR A 255 -107.34 -14.74 -45.35
C THR A 255 -108.72 -15.21 -44.89
N LEU A 256 -108.94 -15.39 -43.58
CA LEU A 256 -110.26 -15.64 -42.98
C LEU A 256 -111.27 -14.52 -43.26
N GLN A 257 -110.85 -13.25 -43.17
CA GLN A 257 -111.68 -12.10 -43.54
C GLN A 257 -112.02 -12.04 -45.03
N ASN A 258 -111.19 -12.65 -45.89
CA ASN A 258 -111.41 -12.75 -47.33
C ASN A 258 -112.13 -14.05 -47.76
N ASN A 259 -112.44 -14.95 -46.83
CA ASN A 259 -113.23 -16.15 -47.09
C ASN A 259 -114.65 -15.78 -47.56
N PRO A 260 -115.16 -16.34 -48.67
CA PRO A 260 -116.46 -15.98 -49.25
C PRO A 260 -117.62 -16.08 -48.25
N THR A 261 -117.61 -17.08 -47.35
CA THR A 261 -118.66 -17.30 -46.35
C THR A 261 -118.65 -16.23 -45.25
N VAL A 262 -117.45 -15.80 -44.83
CA VAL A 262 -117.24 -14.72 -43.85
C VAL A 262 -117.52 -13.35 -44.47
N ARG A 263 -117.13 -13.12 -45.73
CA ARG A 263 -117.52 -11.95 -46.50
C ARG A 263 -119.03 -11.84 -46.65
N LEU A 264 -119.72 -12.92 -47.01
CA LEU A 264 -121.18 -12.97 -47.12
C LEU A 264 -121.84 -12.69 -45.78
N THR A 265 -121.37 -13.25 -44.66
CA THR A 265 -121.93 -12.96 -43.32
C THR A 265 -121.66 -11.53 -42.88
N ASN A 266 -120.47 -10.96 -43.13
CA ASN A 266 -120.19 -9.55 -42.84
C ASN A 266 -120.97 -8.59 -43.76
N GLN A 267 -121.20 -8.97 -45.02
CA GLN A 267 -121.99 -8.22 -45.99
C GLN A 267 -123.49 -8.31 -45.67
N VAL A 268 -123.98 -9.47 -45.25
CA VAL A 268 -125.33 -9.65 -44.68
C VAL A 268 -125.48 -8.87 -43.37
N GLY A 269 -124.51 -8.91 -42.46
CA GLY A 269 -124.51 -8.13 -41.21
C GLY A 269 -124.51 -6.62 -41.46
N LYS A 270 -123.70 -6.12 -42.39
CA LYS A 270 -123.73 -4.72 -42.83
C LYS A 270 -125.07 -4.37 -43.48
N THR A 271 -125.60 -5.23 -44.35
CA THR A 271 -126.89 -5.03 -45.04
C THR A 271 -128.05 -5.02 -44.05
N ILE A 272 -128.06 -5.92 -43.06
CA ILE A 272 -129.01 -5.94 -41.93
C ILE A 272 -128.85 -4.68 -41.08
N GLY A 273 -127.63 -4.24 -40.81
CA GLY A 273 -127.36 -2.99 -40.08
C GLY A 273 -127.83 -1.73 -40.85
N THR A 274 -127.65 -1.70 -42.17
CA THR A 274 -128.16 -0.60 -43.02
C THR A 274 -129.67 -0.66 -43.18
N LEU A 275 -130.27 -1.86 -43.27
CA LEU A 275 -131.72 -2.07 -43.26
C LEU A 275 -132.32 -1.64 -41.91
N LYS A 276 -131.71 -2.00 -40.77
CA LYS A 276 -132.13 -1.53 -39.44
C LYS A 276 -132.07 0.00 -39.35
N ASN A 277 -131.01 0.62 -39.84
CA ASN A 277 -130.87 2.08 -39.85
C ASN A 277 -131.79 2.79 -40.87
N ARG A 278 -132.24 2.11 -41.95
CA ARG A 278 -133.23 2.62 -42.91
C ARG A 278 -134.69 2.36 -42.50
N LEU A 279 -134.96 1.34 -41.69
CA LEU A 279 -136.27 1.04 -41.10
C LEU A 279 -136.55 1.84 -39.81
N MET A 280 -135.55 2.57 -39.30
CA MET A 280 -135.67 3.52 -38.18
C MET A 280 -135.75 5.00 -38.63
N LYS A 281 -136.05 5.25 -39.92
CA LYS A 281 -136.51 6.53 -40.47
C LYS A 281 -137.79 6.30 -41.26
#